data_AF-A0A7Y5HHW6-F1
#
_entry.id   AF-A0A7Y5HHW6-F1
#
_cell.length_a   1.000
_cell.length_b   1.000
_cell.length_c   1.000
_cell.angle_alpha   90.00
_cell.angle_beta   90.00
_cell.angle_gamma   90.00
#
_symmetry.space_group_name_H-M   'P 1'
#
loop_
_entity.id
_entity.type
_entity.pdbx_description
1 polymer ?
#
loop_
_entity_poly.entity_id
_entity_poly.type
_entity_poly.pdbx_seq_one_letter_code
_entity_poly.pdbx_strand_id
1 'polypeptide(L)'
;MVPASHLDTVPGDATVAEVRRRFLESGRDRLPVSDPAADGLLGCVSWRDLESASSTDPGRPIAGLVRPAPFVPEVMAAVEVLRTMQAKRSPAAAVVDEHGGVVGVVFLQDLLEEIVGETLGEREGAQPSRIRVQADGTALVDGILSLRAANRALGTALEGEGRVRTVGGLCSVLAGGRIPAVGEELPQ
;
A
#
# COMPACT_ATOMS: atom_id res chain seq x y z
N MET A 1 4.51 2.18 -4.11
CA MET A 1 4.11 1.52 -5.38
C MET A 1 3.93 0.04 -5.11
N VAL A 2 2.89 -0.58 -5.68
CA VAL A 2 2.74 -2.04 -5.73
C VAL A 2 3.31 -2.54 -7.06
N PRO A 3 4.35 -3.40 -7.05
CA PRO A 3 4.91 -3.99 -8.28
C PRO A 3 3.87 -4.81 -9.05
N ALA A 4 3.97 -4.83 -10.38
CA ALA A 4 3.04 -5.56 -11.25
C ALA A 4 2.90 -7.05 -10.88
N SER A 5 4.00 -7.70 -10.50
CA SER A 5 4.03 -9.09 -10.04
C SER A 5 3.22 -9.36 -8.76
N HIS A 6 2.91 -8.31 -7.99
CA HIS A 6 2.16 -8.38 -6.74
C HIS A 6 0.78 -7.71 -6.85
N LEU A 7 0.38 -7.28 -8.05
CA LEU A 7 -0.95 -6.69 -8.24
C LEU A 7 -2.00 -7.79 -8.21
N ASP A 8 -2.87 -7.69 -7.21
CA ASP A 8 -4.12 -8.43 -7.22
C ASP A 8 -5.14 -7.70 -8.11
N THR A 9 -5.26 -8.14 -9.38
CA THR A 9 -6.10 -7.49 -10.39
C THR A 9 -7.41 -8.23 -10.62
N VAL A 10 -8.39 -7.51 -11.17
CA VAL A 10 -9.62 -8.09 -11.72
C VAL A 10 -9.72 -7.80 -13.23
N PRO A 11 -10.21 -8.74 -14.05
CA PRO A 11 -10.43 -8.50 -15.47
C PRO A 11 -11.44 -7.38 -15.74
N GLY A 12 -11.22 -6.57 -16.77
CA GLY A 12 -12.12 -5.47 -17.15
C GLY A 12 -13.51 -5.91 -17.64
N ASP A 13 -13.64 -7.16 -18.06
CA ASP A 13 -14.89 -7.81 -18.48
C ASP A 13 -15.58 -8.57 -17.33
N ALA A 14 -14.99 -8.59 -16.12
CA ALA A 14 -15.61 -9.20 -14.95
C ALA A 14 -16.95 -8.54 -14.60
N THR A 15 -17.83 -9.32 -13.99
CA THR A 15 -19.13 -8.87 -13.51
C THR A 15 -19.03 -8.18 -12.15
N VAL A 16 -20.03 -7.35 -11.83
CA VAL A 16 -20.14 -6.71 -10.51
C VAL A 16 -20.10 -7.75 -9.38
N ALA A 17 -20.79 -8.88 -9.53
CA ALA A 17 -20.83 -9.95 -8.54
C ALA A 17 -19.45 -10.58 -8.29
N GLU A 18 -18.67 -10.82 -9.34
CA GLU A 18 -17.32 -11.39 -9.24
C GLU A 18 -16.38 -10.44 -8.50
N VAL A 19 -16.35 -9.17 -8.88
CA VAL A 19 -15.49 -8.18 -8.24
C VAL A 19 -15.91 -7.92 -6.80
N ARG A 20 -17.22 -7.96 -6.49
CA ARG A 20 -17.72 -7.86 -5.11
C ARG A 20 -17.10 -8.92 -4.21
N ARG A 21 -17.03 -10.17 -4.68
CA ARG A 21 -16.40 -11.26 -3.94
C ARG A 21 -14.90 -11.02 -3.74
N ARG A 22 -14.19 -10.54 -4.77
CA ARG A 22 -12.76 -10.19 -4.66
C ARG A 22 -12.50 -9.10 -3.62
N PHE A 23 -13.38 -8.12 -3.49
CA PHE A 23 -13.30 -7.12 -2.43
C PHE A 23 -13.45 -7.73 -1.03
N LEU A 24 -14.44 -8.60 -0.84
CA LEU A 24 -14.67 -9.27 0.45
C LEU A 24 -13.51 -10.19 0.85
N GLU A 25 -12.89 -10.87 -0.11
CA GLU A 25 -11.73 -11.75 0.12
C GLU A 25 -10.45 -10.98 0.41
N SER A 26 -10.20 -9.88 -0.31
CA SER A 26 -8.96 -9.11 -0.19
C SER A 26 -8.96 -8.12 0.97
N GLY A 27 -10.13 -7.68 1.44
CA GLY A 27 -10.26 -6.63 2.45
C GLY A 27 -9.82 -5.24 1.97
N ARG A 28 -9.64 -5.05 0.65
CA ARG A 28 -9.18 -3.79 0.05
C ARG A 28 -10.36 -2.89 -0.30
N ASP A 29 -10.15 -1.58 -0.30
CA ASP A 29 -11.16 -0.61 -0.75
C ASP A 29 -11.13 -0.35 -2.27
N ARG A 30 -10.04 -0.74 -2.92
CA ARG A 30 -9.81 -0.55 -4.36
C ARG A 30 -9.12 -1.77 -4.96
N LEU A 31 -9.51 -2.12 -6.18
CA LEU A 31 -8.86 -3.17 -6.96
C LEU A 31 -8.41 -2.60 -8.32
N PRO A 32 -7.15 -2.84 -8.71
CA PRO A 32 -6.68 -2.56 -10.06
C PRO A 32 -7.42 -3.45 -11.08
N VAL A 33 -7.71 -2.87 -12.24
CA VAL A 33 -8.44 -3.55 -13.32
C VAL A 33 -7.47 -3.75 -14.48
N SER A 34 -7.29 -5.01 -14.88
CA SER A 34 -6.42 -5.38 -15.99
C SER A 34 -7.18 -5.43 -17.31
N ASP A 35 -6.46 -5.16 -18.40
CA ASP A 35 -6.91 -5.41 -19.76
C ASP A 35 -6.61 -6.87 -20.13
N PRO A 36 -7.62 -7.73 -20.29
CA PRO A 36 -7.40 -9.12 -20.67
C PRO A 36 -6.82 -9.27 -22.09
N ALA A 37 -6.87 -8.24 -22.94
CA ALA A 37 -6.36 -8.28 -24.31
C ALA A 37 -4.93 -7.75 -24.47
N ALA A 38 -4.50 -6.83 -23.60
CA ALA A 38 -3.26 -6.08 -23.78
C ALA A 38 -2.23 -6.28 -22.65
N ASP A 39 -2.46 -7.22 -21.73
CA ASP A 39 -1.63 -7.48 -20.54
C ASP A 39 -1.22 -6.17 -19.83
N GLY A 40 -2.22 -5.29 -19.68
CA GLY A 40 -2.04 -3.92 -19.22
C GLY A 40 -3.01 -3.55 -18.11
N LEU A 41 -2.88 -2.33 -17.58
CA LEU A 41 -3.79 -1.80 -16.58
C LEU A 41 -4.77 -0.82 -17.22
N LEU A 42 -6.08 -1.09 -17.13
CA LEU A 42 -7.12 -0.17 -17.56
C LEU A 42 -7.35 0.95 -16.53
N GLY A 43 -7.24 0.62 -15.24
CA GLY A 43 -7.51 1.56 -14.16
C GLY A 43 -7.76 0.87 -12.84
N CYS A 44 -8.73 1.37 -12.08
CA CYS A 44 -9.18 0.71 -10.86
C CYS A 44 -10.68 0.90 -10.62
N VAL A 45 -11.24 -0.01 -9.82
CA VAL A 45 -12.62 0.06 -9.32
C VAL A 45 -12.59 0.22 -7.80
N SER A 46 -13.57 0.94 -7.23
CA SER A 46 -13.69 1.12 -5.78
C SER A 46 -14.89 0.35 -5.22
N TRP A 47 -14.78 -0.11 -3.97
CA TRP A 47 -15.90 -0.76 -3.26
C TRP A 47 -17.16 0.11 -3.29
N ARG A 48 -17.00 1.43 -3.08
CA ARG A 48 -18.10 2.40 -3.07
C ARG A 48 -18.82 2.50 -4.43
N ASP A 49 -18.07 2.62 -5.52
CA ASP A 49 -18.64 2.70 -6.87
C ASP A 49 -19.34 1.36 -7.22
N LEU A 50 -18.77 0.24 -6.76
CA LEU A 50 -19.31 -1.10 -6.97
C LEU A 50 -20.59 -1.38 -6.18
N GLU A 51 -20.66 -1.05 -4.88
CA GLU A 51 -21.88 -1.25 -4.09
C GLU A 51 -23.07 -0.48 -4.66
N SER A 52 -22.82 0.76 -5.12
CA SER A 52 -23.84 1.59 -5.75
C SER A 52 -24.43 0.93 -7.00
N ALA A 53 -23.63 0.14 -7.73
CA ALA A 53 -24.07 -0.60 -8.91
C ALA A 53 -24.68 -1.98 -8.59
N SER A 54 -24.20 -2.64 -7.53
CA SER A 54 -24.61 -3.99 -7.14
C SER A 54 -26.09 -4.10 -6.75
N SER A 55 -26.71 -3.01 -6.28
CA SER A 55 -28.15 -3.01 -5.96
C SER A 55 -29.07 -3.05 -7.18
N THR A 56 -28.54 -2.78 -8.38
CA THR A 56 -29.34 -2.67 -9.61
C THR A 56 -29.22 -3.90 -10.49
N ASP A 57 -28.00 -4.36 -10.75
CA ASP A 57 -27.72 -5.52 -11.61
C ASP A 57 -26.35 -6.11 -11.25
N PRO A 58 -26.29 -7.23 -10.51
CA PRO A 58 -25.04 -7.90 -10.18
C PRO A 58 -24.34 -8.56 -11.38
N GLY A 59 -25.05 -8.84 -12.48
CA GLY A 59 -24.53 -9.57 -13.63
C GLY A 59 -23.86 -8.67 -14.69
N ARG A 60 -24.05 -7.35 -14.61
CA ARG A 60 -23.44 -6.42 -15.57
C ARG A 60 -21.90 -6.39 -15.46
N PRO A 61 -21.20 -6.10 -16.56
CA PRO A 61 -19.76 -5.84 -16.54
C PRO A 61 -19.38 -4.62 -15.69
N ILE A 62 -18.18 -4.65 -15.11
CA ILE A 62 -17.62 -3.52 -14.35
C ILE A 62 -17.08 -2.39 -15.24
N ALA A 63 -17.02 -2.57 -16.57
CA ALA A 63 -16.38 -1.61 -17.49
C ALA A 63 -16.80 -0.15 -17.27
N GLY A 64 -18.09 0.11 -17.00
CA GLY A 64 -18.61 1.46 -16.72
C GLY A 64 -18.29 2.01 -15.32
N LEU A 65 -17.69 1.21 -14.44
CA LEU A 65 -17.27 1.56 -13.09
C LEU A 65 -15.74 1.77 -12.99
N VAL A 66 -15.00 1.37 -14.03
CA VAL A 66 -13.54 1.51 -14.07
C VAL A 66 -13.18 2.98 -14.19
N ARG A 67 -12.38 3.46 -13.23
CA ARG A 67 -11.76 4.79 -13.28
C ARG A 67 -10.38 4.66 -13.92
N PRO A 68 -10.14 5.28 -15.09
CA PRO A 68 -8.87 5.17 -15.79
C PRO A 68 -7.69 5.64 -14.96
N ALA A 69 -6.59 4.88 -14.99
CA ALA A 69 -5.32 5.27 -14.37
C ALA A 69 -4.45 5.99 -15.41
N PRO A 70 -3.98 7.24 -15.17
CA PRO A 70 -2.97 7.85 -16.02
C PRO A 70 -1.66 7.06 -15.92
N PHE A 71 -0.94 7.00 -17.04
CA PHE A 71 0.42 6.47 -17.09
C PHE A 71 1.42 7.51 -16.59
N VAL A 72 2.34 7.09 -15.74
CA VAL A 72 3.45 7.92 -15.23
C VAL A 72 4.77 7.15 -15.36
N PRO A 73 5.88 7.80 -15.76
CA PRO A 73 7.18 7.15 -15.81
C PRO A 73 7.66 6.71 -14.43
N GLU A 74 8.37 5.57 -14.34
CA GLU A 74 8.96 5.08 -13.08
C GLU A 74 9.91 6.10 -12.43
N VAL A 75 10.63 6.88 -13.25
CA VAL A 75 11.57 7.90 -12.79
C VAL A 75 10.90 9.22 -12.36
N MET A 76 9.58 9.35 -12.50
CA MET A 76 8.86 10.58 -12.14
C MET A 76 8.81 10.78 -10.62
N ALA A 77 9.06 12.01 -10.16
CA ALA A 77 9.05 12.30 -8.74
C ALA A 77 7.64 12.12 -8.12
N ALA A 78 7.57 11.59 -6.90
CA ALA A 78 6.31 11.34 -6.19
C ALA A 78 5.35 12.55 -6.15
N VAL A 79 5.89 13.76 -5.96
CA VAL A 79 5.11 15.01 -5.95
C VAL A 79 4.49 15.32 -7.32
N GLU A 80 5.17 14.97 -8.41
CA GLU A 80 4.66 15.16 -9.77
C GLU A 80 3.62 14.11 -10.13
N VAL A 81 3.81 12.85 -9.68
CA VAL A 81 2.79 11.81 -9.76
C VAL A 81 1.52 12.26 -9.02
N LEU A 82 1.65 12.80 -7.80
CA LEU A 82 0.53 13.32 -7.04
C LEU A 82 -0.23 14.42 -7.79
N ARG A 83 0.48 15.40 -8.35
CA ARG A 83 -0.12 16.48 -9.16
C ARG A 83 -0.87 15.93 -10.37
N THR A 84 -0.28 14.93 -11.05
CA THR A 84 -0.90 14.27 -12.20
C THR A 84 -2.20 13.57 -11.81
N MET A 85 -2.17 12.80 -10.72
CA MET A 85 -3.35 12.11 -10.18
C MET A 85 -4.44 13.09 -9.74
N GLN A 86 -4.08 14.19 -9.09
CA GLN A 86 -5.02 15.26 -8.70
C GLN A 86 -5.66 15.93 -9.91
N ALA A 87 -4.88 16.30 -10.93
CA ALA A 87 -5.38 16.94 -12.15
C ALA A 87 -6.33 16.02 -12.93
N LYS A 88 -6.02 14.71 -12.99
CA LYS A 88 -6.85 13.70 -13.64
C LYS A 88 -7.99 13.17 -12.76
N ARG A 89 -8.05 13.61 -11.49
CA ARG A 89 -8.97 13.09 -10.47
C ARG A 89 -8.97 11.56 -10.40
N SER A 90 -7.78 10.97 -10.58
CA SER A 90 -7.62 9.51 -10.61
C SER A 90 -7.09 9.00 -9.27
N PRO A 91 -7.71 7.96 -8.69
CA PRO A 91 -7.27 7.39 -7.42
C PRO A 91 -6.09 6.42 -7.56
N ALA A 92 -5.64 6.11 -8.78
CA ALA A 92 -4.49 5.27 -9.06
C ALA A 92 -3.74 5.80 -10.29
N ALA A 93 -2.45 5.50 -10.40
CA ALA A 93 -1.63 5.74 -11.59
C ALA A 93 -0.88 4.45 -11.96
N ALA A 94 -0.80 4.18 -13.26
CA ALA A 94 -0.03 3.06 -13.80
C ALA A 94 1.42 3.53 -14.00
N VAL A 95 2.37 2.84 -13.39
CA VAL A 95 3.80 3.16 -13.51
C VAL A 95 4.37 2.38 -14.67
N VAL A 96 5.04 3.07 -15.60
CA VAL A 96 5.61 2.48 -16.80
C VAL A 96 7.13 2.65 -16.88
N ASP A 97 7.78 1.65 -17.46
CA ASP A 97 9.19 1.71 -17.86
C ASP A 97 9.39 2.51 -19.15
N GLU A 98 10.65 2.62 -19.60
CA GLU A 98 11.04 3.31 -20.83
C GLU A 98 10.54 2.64 -22.12
N HIS A 99 10.11 1.39 -22.05
CA HIS A 99 9.56 0.62 -23.16
C HIS A 99 8.02 0.69 -23.19
N GLY A 100 7.40 1.35 -22.22
CA GLY A 100 5.94 1.47 -22.08
C GLY A 100 5.29 0.29 -21.36
N GLY A 101 6.07 -0.64 -20.79
CA GLY A 101 5.57 -1.75 -20.00
C GLY A 101 5.10 -1.28 -18.62
N VAL A 102 3.97 -1.81 -18.15
CA VAL A 102 3.46 -1.51 -16.81
C VAL A 102 4.27 -2.28 -15.77
N VAL A 103 5.06 -1.56 -14.97
CA VAL A 103 5.91 -2.15 -13.91
C VAL A 103 5.24 -2.12 -12.53
N GLY A 104 4.17 -1.33 -12.36
CA GLY A 104 3.40 -1.30 -11.12
C GLY A 104 2.28 -0.28 -11.09
N VAL A 105 1.66 -0.14 -9.91
CA VAL A 105 0.59 0.84 -9.65
C VAL A 105 0.88 1.63 -8.39
N VAL A 106 0.54 2.92 -8.42
CA VAL A 106 0.55 3.79 -7.25
C VAL A 106 -0.89 4.21 -6.95
N PHE A 107 -1.35 3.96 -5.73
CA PHE A 107 -2.63 4.49 -5.25
C PHE A 107 -2.44 5.87 -4.61
N LEU A 108 -3.47 6.71 -4.73
CA LEU A 108 -3.41 8.08 -4.24
C LEU A 108 -3.21 8.13 -2.71
N GLN A 109 -3.83 7.22 -1.97
CA GLN A 109 -3.74 7.16 -0.51
C GLN A 109 -2.32 6.81 -0.08
N ASP A 110 -1.76 5.72 -0.61
CA ASP A 110 -0.37 5.31 -0.37
C ASP A 110 0.62 6.44 -0.72
N LEU A 111 0.40 7.13 -1.84
CA LEU A 111 1.27 8.24 -2.26
C LEU A 111 1.17 9.45 -1.31
N LEU A 112 -0.04 9.77 -0.85
CA LEU A 112 -0.26 10.83 0.13
C LEU A 112 0.38 10.47 1.48
N GLU A 113 0.28 9.22 1.91
CA GLU A 113 0.92 8.72 3.12
C GLU A 113 2.44 8.85 3.05
N GLU A 114 3.05 8.50 1.91
CA GLU A 114 4.49 8.65 1.72
C GLU A 114 4.95 10.11 1.70
N ILE A 115 4.16 11.02 1.10
CA ILE A 115 4.52 12.45 0.97
C ILE A 115 4.29 13.22 2.26
N VAL A 116 3.13 13.03 2.89
CA VAL A 116 2.72 13.78 4.10
C VAL A 116 3.27 13.11 5.36
N GLY A 117 3.47 11.79 5.32
CA GLY A 117 3.47 10.96 6.52
C GLY A 117 2.06 10.88 7.12
N GLU A 118 1.76 9.73 7.73
CA GLU A 118 0.43 9.37 8.26
C GLU A 118 -0.53 10.53 8.58
N THR A 119 -1.54 10.68 7.73
CA THR A 119 -2.76 11.41 8.07
C THR A 119 -3.90 10.40 8.15
N LEU A 120 -4.27 10.08 9.40
CA LEU A 120 -5.59 9.63 9.87
C LEU A 120 -6.43 8.80 8.89
N GLY A 121 -6.47 7.48 9.09
CA GLY A 121 -7.66 6.72 8.71
C GLY A 121 -7.47 5.26 8.37
N GLU A 122 -7.05 4.43 9.33
CA GLU A 122 -7.34 3.00 9.24
C GLU A 122 -7.94 2.51 10.55
N ARG A 123 -9.11 1.86 10.42
CA ARG A 123 -9.73 1.08 11.49
C ARG A 123 -8.77 -0.03 11.85
N GLU A 124 -8.24 0.01 13.07
CA GLU A 124 -7.46 -1.07 13.68
C GLU A 124 -8.31 -2.35 13.74
N GLY A 125 -8.17 -3.20 12.72
CA GLY A 125 -8.86 -4.46 12.60
C GLY A 125 -7.88 -5.59 12.33
N ALA A 126 -7.50 -6.30 13.40
CA ALA A 126 -7.00 -7.67 13.39
C ALA A 126 -5.68 -7.97 12.64
N GLN A 127 -4.62 -7.21 12.89
CA GLN A 127 -3.26 -7.80 12.86
C GLN A 127 -2.86 -8.14 14.30
N PRO A 128 -2.16 -9.28 14.57
CA PRO A 128 -1.55 -9.49 15.87
C PRO A 128 -0.69 -8.26 16.18
N SER A 129 -0.91 -7.68 17.36
CA SER A 129 -0.28 -6.41 17.74
C SER A 129 1.24 -6.54 17.60
N ARG A 130 1.82 -5.87 16.61
CA ARG A 130 3.27 -5.84 16.33
C ARG A 130 4.07 -5.20 17.47
N ILE A 131 3.37 -4.71 18.49
CA ILE A 131 3.87 -4.15 19.73
C ILE A 131 3.07 -4.77 20.87
N ARG A 132 3.76 -5.25 21.90
CA ARG A 132 3.16 -5.70 23.16
C ARG A 132 3.87 -5.01 24.33
N VAL A 133 3.19 -4.04 24.94
CA VAL A 133 3.66 -3.38 26.17
C VAL A 133 3.52 -4.34 27.35
N GLN A 134 4.55 -4.40 28.17
CA GLN A 134 4.62 -5.22 29.38
C GLN A 134 4.30 -4.38 30.62
N ALA A 135 3.98 -5.05 31.73
CA ALA A 135 3.57 -4.40 32.97
C ALA A 135 4.70 -3.58 33.63
N ASP A 136 5.96 -3.88 33.30
CA ASP A 136 7.15 -3.18 33.80
C ASP A 136 7.53 -1.95 32.96
N GLY A 137 6.74 -1.60 31.94
CA GLY A 137 7.00 -0.49 31.04
C GLY A 137 7.91 -0.82 29.86
N THR A 138 8.37 -2.07 29.72
CA THR A 138 9.07 -2.53 28.52
C THR A 138 8.08 -2.87 27.40
N ALA A 139 8.57 -3.02 26.17
CA ALA A 139 7.74 -3.43 25.04
C ALA A 139 8.44 -4.49 24.18
N LEU A 140 7.70 -5.53 23.80
CA LEU A 140 8.11 -6.45 22.75
C LEU A 140 7.63 -5.89 21.41
N VAL A 141 8.55 -5.73 20.47
CA VAL A 141 8.29 -5.14 19.16
C VAL A 141 8.78 -6.07 18.06
N ASP A 142 7.97 -6.28 17.03
CA ASP A 142 8.40 -7.03 15.86
C ASP A 142 9.49 -6.26 15.10
N GLY A 143 10.58 -6.93 14.75
CA GLY A 143 11.71 -6.33 14.04
C GLY A 143 11.35 -5.78 12.66
N ILE A 144 10.25 -6.25 12.04
CA ILE A 144 9.74 -5.70 10.77
C ILE A 144 8.99 -4.37 10.94
N LEU A 145 8.62 -4.00 12.16
CA LEU A 145 7.89 -2.76 12.43
C LEU A 145 8.76 -1.54 12.06
N SER A 146 8.15 -0.53 11.45
CA SER A 146 8.87 0.69 11.12
C SER A 146 9.23 1.47 12.39
N LEU A 147 10.38 2.15 12.38
CA LEU A 147 10.83 3.00 13.50
C LEU A 147 9.80 4.09 13.81
N ARG A 148 9.18 4.65 12.77
CA ARG A 148 8.12 5.66 12.91
C ARG A 148 6.90 5.10 13.66
N ALA A 149 6.44 3.91 13.31
CA ALA A 149 5.31 3.27 13.98
C ALA A 149 5.63 2.90 15.43
N ALA A 150 6.84 2.39 15.69
CA ALA A 150 7.33 2.12 17.04
C ALA A 150 7.35 3.40 17.90
N ASN A 151 7.91 4.49 17.38
CA ASN A 151 7.98 5.80 18.07
C ASN A 151 6.62 6.36 18.42
N ARG A 152 5.66 6.30 17.51
CA ARG A 152 4.29 6.78 17.76
C ARG A 152 3.60 5.97 18.85
N ALA A 153 3.70 4.66 18.79
CA ALA A 153 2.98 3.77 19.70
C ALA A 153 3.61 3.75 21.11
N LEU A 154 4.93 3.90 21.21
CA LEU A 154 5.66 3.84 22.47
C LEU A 154 6.04 5.22 23.02
N GLY A 155 5.79 6.30 22.27
CA GLY A 155 6.24 7.65 22.64
C GLY A 155 7.76 7.81 22.62
N THR A 156 8.47 6.98 21.86
CA THR A 156 9.95 7.00 21.77
C THR A 156 10.44 7.91 20.63
N ALA A 157 11.75 8.17 20.62
CA ALA A 157 12.44 8.94 19.59
C ALA A 157 13.59 8.13 18.96
N LEU A 158 13.33 6.87 18.61
CA LEU A 158 14.30 6.00 17.93
C LEU A 158 14.61 6.54 16.54
N GLU A 159 15.89 6.78 16.27
CA GLU A 159 16.39 7.22 14.96
C GLU A 159 17.20 6.11 14.31
N GLY A 160 17.16 6.04 12.98
CA GLY A 160 17.96 5.10 12.20
C GLY A 160 18.89 5.84 11.25
N GLU A 161 20.15 5.45 11.21
CA GLU A 161 21.11 6.02 10.26
C GLU A 161 20.86 5.51 8.82
N GLY A 162 21.09 6.38 7.84
CA GLY A 162 21.05 6.05 6.42
C GLY A 162 19.68 5.60 5.93
N ARG A 163 19.60 4.39 5.34
CA ARG A 163 18.37 3.83 4.74
C ARG A 163 17.56 2.95 5.69
N VAL A 164 17.91 2.90 6.97
CA VAL A 164 17.22 2.04 7.94
C VAL A 164 15.85 2.58 8.30
N ARG A 165 14.83 1.73 8.17
CA ARG A 165 13.42 2.11 8.40
C ARG A 165 12.72 1.26 9.45
N THR A 166 13.30 0.14 9.89
CA THR A 166 12.66 -0.83 10.80
C THR A 166 13.42 -0.99 12.11
N VAL A 167 12.72 -1.49 13.15
CA VAL A 167 13.31 -1.77 14.47
C VAL A 167 14.44 -2.79 14.37
N GLY A 168 14.25 -3.89 13.64
CA GLY A 168 15.30 -4.89 13.44
C GLY A 168 16.48 -4.37 12.62
N GLY A 169 16.23 -3.46 11.67
CA GLY A 169 17.27 -2.75 10.95
C GLY A 169 18.10 -1.85 11.87
N LEU A 170 17.45 -1.14 12.79
CA LEU A 170 18.12 -0.33 13.80
C LEU A 170 18.98 -1.20 14.74
N CYS A 171 18.43 -2.32 15.21
CA CYS A 171 19.20 -3.28 16.01
C CYS A 171 20.45 -3.76 15.25
N SER A 172 20.36 -4.00 13.95
CA SER A 172 21.50 -4.41 13.14
C SER A 172 22.56 -3.31 13.02
N VAL A 173 22.15 -2.04 12.90
CA VAL A 173 23.07 -0.89 12.90
C VAL A 173 23.76 -0.73 14.25
N LEU A 174 23.01 -0.76 15.35
CA LEU A 174 23.56 -0.66 16.71
C LEU A 174 24.51 -1.82 17.03
N ALA A 175 24.29 -2.98 16.43
CA ALA A 175 25.19 -4.14 16.53
C ALA A 175 26.47 -4.01 15.69
N GLY A 176 26.64 -2.94 14.92
CA GLY A 176 27.79 -2.75 14.01
C GLY A 176 27.61 -3.41 12.65
N GLY A 177 26.38 -3.50 12.15
CA GLY A 177 26.04 -4.07 10.83
C GLY A 177 25.86 -5.59 10.82
N ARG A 178 25.83 -6.25 11.98
CA ARG A 178 25.58 -7.70 12.11
C ARG A 178 24.17 -7.97 12.65
N ILE A 179 23.77 -9.24 12.58
CA ILE A 179 22.55 -9.70 13.25
C ILE A 179 22.89 -9.95 14.73
N PRO A 180 22.21 -9.30 15.69
CA PRO A 180 22.41 -9.52 17.12
C PRO A 180 21.90 -10.90 17.56
N ALA A 181 22.50 -11.46 18.60
CA ALA A 181 22.07 -12.72 19.20
C ALA A 181 20.81 -12.54 20.07
N VAL A 182 20.07 -13.63 20.31
CA VAL A 182 18.93 -13.60 21.23
C VAL A 182 19.42 -13.27 22.65
N GLY A 183 18.79 -12.26 23.26
CA GLY A 183 19.16 -11.78 24.60
C GLY A 183 20.34 -10.82 24.62
N GLU A 184 20.85 -10.42 23.46
CA GLU A 184 21.91 -9.41 23.39
C GLU A 184 21.35 -8.00 23.66
N GLU A 185 22.04 -7.25 24.51
CA GLU A 185 21.75 -5.84 24.78
C GLU A 185 22.59 -4.94 23.88
N LEU A 186 21.94 -4.00 23.21
CA LEU A 186 22.58 -3.07 22.27
C LEU A 186 22.73 -1.68 22.91
N PRO A 187 23.77 -0.91 22.52
CA PRO A 187 23.98 0.44 23.03
C PRO A 187 22.82 1.37 22.67
N GLN A 188 22.54 2.33 23.56
CA GLN A 188 21.54 3.39 23.36
C GLN A 188 22.01 4.45 22.38
#